data_AF-A0A402DC13-F1
#
_entry.id   AF-A0A402DC13-F1
#
_cell.length_a   1.000
_cell.length_b   1.000
_cell.length_c   1.000
_cell.angle_alpha   90.00
_cell.angle_beta   90.00
_cell.angle_gamma   90.00
#
_symmetry.space_group_name_H-M   'P 1'
#
loop_
_entity.id
_entity.type
_entity.pdbx_description
1 polymer ?
#
loop_
_entity_poly.entity_id
_entity_poly.type
_entity_poly.pdbx_seq_one_letter_code
_entity_poly.pdbx_strand_id
1 'polypeptide(L)'
;MIAPYRINRQGERQLTLSAIYGKIHQNSQPSIEQLESLTREKFGSLRQPIPRNLSFTEIASCGTVKGEKGEAFIVPHRWTFPNSVQRPALNNASEQKRRFSGSSYECIRKIFEPETADLLLRPLEDQINGERYRHLDTQFHEAGHASGLGFDLKLKNKLFQNYTYAGVEEWRSDSLGFEFADCALPAEEAGKLVAVNFCIRFGLDAHRLGGLEKDVDVHASLISLEYLLQNDAIYLTKNGQLALRNVSYPGLLKAVEMHRTKALSLTRRELNLNSPTGLFALYKVEIHPATQLIFQGLIVERCRGIWSELQ
;
A
#
# COMPACT_ATOMS: atom_id res chain seq x y z
N MET A 1 10.50 -26.67 -4.07
CA MET A 1 9.08 -26.98 -3.84
C MET A 1 8.35 -26.77 -5.16
N ILE A 2 7.56 -27.75 -5.63
CA ILE A 2 6.78 -27.65 -6.88
C ILE A 2 5.32 -27.48 -6.53
N ALA A 3 4.73 -26.33 -6.84
CA ALA A 3 3.29 -26.15 -6.66
C ALA A 3 2.74 -24.95 -7.45
N PRO A 4 1.50 -25.06 -7.98
CA PRO A 4 0.87 -23.97 -8.74
C PRO A 4 0.70 -22.70 -7.88
N TYR A 5 0.54 -21.55 -8.51
CA TYR A 5 0.17 -20.30 -7.83
C TYR A 5 -0.88 -19.56 -8.66
N ARG A 6 -1.67 -18.69 -8.04
CA ARG A 6 -2.64 -17.84 -8.74
C ARG A 6 -2.12 -16.42 -8.75
N ILE A 7 -2.08 -15.83 -9.94
CA ILE A 7 -1.84 -14.40 -10.14
C ILE A 7 -3.22 -13.74 -10.18
N ASN A 8 -3.43 -12.72 -9.34
CA ASN A 8 -4.68 -11.96 -9.35
C ASN A 8 -4.45 -10.58 -10.00
N ARG A 9 -4.48 -10.57 -11.33
CA ARG A 9 -4.95 -9.43 -12.10
C ARG A 9 -6.15 -9.95 -12.87
N GLN A 10 -7.17 -9.13 -13.11
CA GLN A 10 -8.46 -9.51 -13.71
C GLN A 10 -8.35 -10.10 -15.15
N GLY A 11 -7.65 -11.21 -15.39
CA GLY A 11 -7.40 -11.78 -16.71
C GLY A 11 -6.73 -13.17 -16.68
N GLU A 12 -7.57 -14.21 -16.77
CA GLU A 12 -7.44 -15.49 -17.52
C GLU A 12 -6.11 -16.27 -17.73
N ARG A 13 -4.94 -15.95 -17.14
CA ARG A 13 -3.76 -16.83 -17.25
C ARG A 13 -3.37 -17.50 -15.93
N GLN A 14 -3.65 -18.80 -15.83
CA GLN A 14 -2.90 -19.67 -14.92
C GLN A 14 -1.47 -19.81 -15.47
N LEU A 15 -0.51 -19.11 -14.88
CA LEU A 15 0.92 -19.33 -15.13
C LEU A 15 1.45 -20.36 -14.13
N THR A 16 2.23 -21.33 -14.62
CA THR A 16 2.83 -22.38 -13.79
C THR A 16 4.21 -21.95 -13.32
N LEU A 17 4.33 -21.59 -12.03
CA LEU A 17 5.62 -21.55 -11.32
C LEU A 17 5.86 -22.93 -10.75
N SER A 18 6.85 -23.63 -11.29
CA SER A 18 7.19 -24.99 -10.88
C SER A 18 8.21 -25.00 -9.76
N ALA A 19 9.04 -23.96 -9.59
CA ALA A 19 9.88 -23.82 -8.40
C ALA A 19 10.38 -22.38 -8.26
N ILE A 20 10.57 -21.94 -7.02
CA ILE A 20 11.35 -20.75 -6.70
C ILE A 20 12.44 -21.11 -5.70
N TYR A 21 13.64 -20.60 -5.94
CA TYR A 21 14.79 -20.69 -5.06
C TYR A 21 15.29 -19.29 -4.76
N GLY A 22 15.51 -19.01 -3.48
CA GLY A 22 15.80 -17.67 -3.02
C GLY A 22 16.08 -17.63 -1.53
N LYS A 23 16.30 -16.42 -1.03
CA LYS A 23 16.55 -16.15 0.38
C LYS A 23 15.33 -15.46 0.98
N ILE A 24 14.71 -16.07 1.99
CA ILE A 24 13.75 -15.37 2.85
C ILE A 24 14.54 -14.40 3.74
N HIS A 25 14.09 -13.15 3.80
CA HIS A 25 14.70 -12.15 4.67
C HIS A 25 14.18 -12.33 6.09
N GLN A 26 15.07 -12.20 7.08
CA GLN A 26 14.68 -12.23 8.48
C GLN A 26 14.08 -10.88 8.87
N ASN A 27 12.81 -10.69 8.56
CA ASN A 27 12.03 -9.54 9.00
C ASN A 27 11.08 -10.01 10.11
N SER A 28 11.52 -9.88 11.36
CA SER A 28 10.73 -10.26 12.55
C SER A 28 9.88 -9.11 13.10
N GLN A 29 9.93 -7.93 12.45
CA GLN A 29 9.24 -6.73 12.90
C GLN A 29 8.36 -6.14 11.78
N PRO A 30 7.19 -5.56 12.11
CA PRO A 30 6.50 -5.80 13.37
C PRO A 30 6.11 -7.28 13.47
N SER A 31 6.06 -7.84 14.69
CA SER A 31 5.57 -9.21 14.82
C SER A 31 4.06 -9.22 14.55
N ILE A 32 3.55 -10.33 14.01
CA ILE A 32 2.11 -10.48 13.78
C ILE A 32 1.37 -10.35 15.11
N GLU A 33 1.91 -10.92 16.17
CA GLU A 33 1.34 -10.88 17.52
C GLU A 33 1.25 -9.43 18.05
N GLN A 34 2.24 -8.59 17.76
CA GLN A 34 2.20 -7.16 18.12
C GLN A 34 1.08 -6.44 17.36
N LEU A 35 0.95 -6.67 16.06
CA LEU A 35 -0.10 -6.06 15.23
C LEU A 35 -1.50 -6.53 15.62
N GLU A 36 -1.67 -7.82 15.92
CA GLU A 36 -2.92 -8.37 16.43
C GLU A 36 -3.30 -7.75 17.77
N SER A 37 -2.31 -7.58 18.67
CA SER A 37 -2.52 -6.91 19.96
C SER A 37 -2.99 -5.46 19.78
N LEU A 38 -2.30 -4.68 18.95
CA LEU A 38 -2.67 -3.29 18.64
C LEU A 38 -4.08 -3.20 18.00
N THR A 39 -4.42 -4.15 17.12
CA THR A 39 -5.75 -4.20 16.51
C THR A 39 -6.82 -4.45 17.56
N ARG A 40 -6.61 -5.40 18.47
CA ARG A 40 -7.54 -5.67 19.57
C ARG A 40 -7.65 -4.50 20.54
N GLU A 41 -6.55 -3.82 20.85
CA GLU A 41 -6.56 -2.62 21.69
C GLU A 41 -7.43 -1.51 21.10
N LYS A 42 -7.27 -1.22 19.79
CA LYS A 42 -7.99 -0.11 19.14
C LYS A 42 -9.45 -0.40 18.83
N PHE A 43 -9.80 -1.67 18.60
CA PHE A 43 -11.10 -2.08 18.05
C PHE A 43 -11.86 -3.12 18.87
N GLY A 44 -11.27 -3.62 19.97
CA GLY A 44 -11.86 -4.63 20.86
C GLY A 44 -11.91 -6.05 20.30
N SER A 45 -11.76 -6.23 18.99
CA SER A 45 -11.78 -7.55 18.34
C SER A 45 -10.92 -7.59 17.08
N LEU A 46 -10.44 -8.78 16.74
CA LEU A 46 -9.80 -9.11 15.48
C LEU A 46 -10.65 -10.20 14.81
N ARG A 47 -11.35 -9.84 13.73
CA ARG A 47 -12.33 -10.74 13.08
C ARG A 47 -11.71 -11.63 12.00
N GLN A 48 -10.50 -11.31 11.55
CA GLN A 48 -9.70 -12.15 10.67
C GLN A 48 -8.22 -12.09 11.07
N PRO A 49 -7.43 -13.16 10.93
CA PRO A 49 -6.01 -13.12 11.20
C PRO A 49 -5.29 -12.16 10.24
N ILE A 50 -4.19 -11.56 10.70
CA ILE A 50 -3.32 -10.74 9.85
C ILE A 50 -2.47 -11.70 8.99
N PRO A 51 -2.53 -11.62 7.65
CA PRO A 51 -1.71 -12.47 6.81
C PRO A 51 -0.23 -12.15 7.03
N ARG A 52 0.58 -13.21 7.12
CA ARG A 52 2.04 -13.09 7.22
C ARG A 52 2.63 -12.94 5.82
N ASN A 53 3.26 -11.80 5.57
CA ASN A 53 4.08 -11.60 4.39
C ASN A 53 5.51 -12.09 4.66
N LEU A 54 6.14 -12.73 3.67
CA LEU A 54 7.55 -13.07 3.72
C LEU A 54 8.28 -12.33 2.61
N SER A 55 9.16 -11.40 2.98
CA SER A 55 10.08 -10.79 2.03
C SER A 55 11.08 -11.84 1.55
N PHE A 56 11.29 -11.92 0.24
CA PHE A 56 12.26 -12.81 -0.35
C PHE A 56 13.02 -12.18 -1.51
N THR A 57 14.28 -12.60 -1.67
CA THR A 57 15.06 -12.34 -2.88
C THR A 57 15.11 -13.62 -3.72
N GLU A 58 14.61 -13.55 -4.94
CA GLU A 58 14.75 -14.62 -5.93
C GLU A 58 16.22 -14.77 -6.34
N ILE A 59 16.73 -16.01 -6.30
CA ILE A 59 18.02 -16.40 -6.89
C ILE A 59 17.78 -17.10 -8.23
N ALA A 60 16.79 -18.00 -8.27
CA ALA A 60 16.41 -18.72 -9.48
C ALA A 60 14.95 -19.17 -9.40
N SER A 61 14.32 -19.35 -10.56
CA SER A 61 12.99 -19.95 -10.67
C SER A 61 12.89 -20.90 -11.87
N CYS A 62 11.98 -21.86 -11.79
CA CYS A 62 11.62 -22.76 -12.87
C CYS A 62 10.14 -22.57 -13.21
N GLY A 63 9.83 -22.25 -14.46
CA GLY A 63 8.53 -21.71 -14.86
C GLY A 63 8.54 -20.19 -14.91
N THR A 64 7.39 -19.59 -15.21
CA THR A 64 7.31 -18.14 -15.41
C THR A 64 7.05 -17.43 -14.08
N VAL A 65 8.11 -16.91 -13.45
CA VAL A 65 8.01 -15.71 -12.57
C VAL A 65 8.06 -14.43 -13.41
N LYS A 66 8.58 -14.54 -14.63
CA LYS A 66 8.85 -13.45 -15.57
C LYS A 66 7.79 -13.38 -16.68
N GLY A 67 6.67 -12.73 -16.41
CA GLY A 67 6.15 -11.84 -17.44
C GLY A 67 7.17 -10.72 -17.65
N GLU A 68 7.13 -10.00 -18.77
CA GLU A 68 8.04 -8.88 -19.06
C GLU A 68 8.00 -7.75 -18.00
N LYS A 69 7.12 -7.87 -16.98
CA LYS A 69 7.23 -7.31 -15.63
C LYS A 69 6.99 -8.43 -14.61
N GLY A 70 7.91 -8.61 -13.67
CA GLY A 70 7.81 -9.64 -12.63
C GLY A 70 6.66 -9.35 -11.65
N GLU A 71 6.18 -10.37 -10.96
CA GLU A 71 5.16 -10.22 -9.92
C GLU A 71 5.80 -9.77 -8.59
N ALA A 72 5.26 -8.70 -8.02
CA ALA A 72 5.72 -8.15 -6.75
C ALA A 72 5.26 -9.01 -5.56
N PHE A 73 4.17 -9.76 -5.72
CA PHE A 73 3.65 -10.70 -4.74
C PHE A 73 3.35 -12.04 -5.39
N ILE A 74 3.80 -13.13 -4.74
CA ILE A 74 3.49 -14.50 -5.13
C ILE A 74 2.63 -15.09 -4.02
N VAL A 75 1.35 -15.35 -4.32
CA VAL A 75 0.42 -16.01 -3.39
C VAL A 75 0.41 -17.52 -3.68
N PRO A 76 1.04 -18.34 -2.83
CA PRO A 76 1.26 -19.74 -3.17
C PRO A 76 -0.03 -20.57 -3.10
N HIS A 77 -0.45 -21.19 -4.21
CA HIS A 77 -1.63 -22.05 -4.23
C HIS A 77 -1.23 -23.50 -3.94
N ARG A 78 -1.54 -23.99 -2.73
CA ARG A 78 -1.23 -25.37 -2.26
C ARG A 78 0.24 -25.63 -1.91
N TRP A 79 1.05 -24.60 -1.70
CA TRP A 79 2.41 -24.78 -1.16
C TRP A 79 2.32 -25.19 0.31
N THR A 80 3.09 -26.20 0.69
CA THR A 80 3.23 -26.66 2.07
C THR A 80 4.45 -26.01 2.71
N PHE A 81 4.22 -25.03 3.57
CA PHE A 81 5.29 -24.44 4.37
C PHE A 81 5.45 -25.27 5.66
N PRO A 82 6.64 -25.83 5.95
CA PRO A 82 6.89 -26.52 7.20
C PRO A 82 6.56 -25.60 8.37
N ASN A 83 5.77 -26.08 9.35
CA ASN A 83 5.37 -25.34 10.55
C ASN A 83 4.52 -24.07 10.33
N SER A 84 3.82 -23.95 9.20
CA SER A 84 2.90 -22.82 8.95
C SER A 84 1.46 -23.27 8.79
N VAL A 85 0.57 -22.79 9.67
CA VAL A 85 -0.89 -23.04 9.62
C VAL A 85 -1.57 -22.15 8.56
N GLN A 86 -0.96 -21.00 8.25
CA GLN A 86 -1.42 -20.05 7.23
C GLN A 86 -0.39 -19.96 6.10
N ARG A 87 -0.85 -19.87 4.85
CA ARG A 87 0.04 -19.83 3.68
C ARG A 87 0.53 -18.39 3.46
N PRO A 88 1.81 -18.07 3.69
CA PRO A 88 2.30 -16.71 3.54
C PRO A 88 2.29 -16.28 2.08
N ALA A 89 2.02 -15.00 1.83
CA ALA A 89 2.34 -14.39 0.55
C ALA A 89 3.84 -14.03 0.52
N LEU A 90 4.49 -14.29 -0.61
CA LEU A 90 5.90 -13.99 -0.80
C LEU A 90 6.03 -12.63 -1.49
N ASN A 91 6.65 -11.66 -0.83
CA ASN A 91 6.92 -10.32 -1.37
C ASN A 91 8.30 -10.33 -2.06
N ASN A 92 8.32 -10.18 -3.38
CA ASN A 92 9.53 -10.23 -4.21
C ASN A 92 10.32 -8.91 -4.09
N ALA A 93 11.31 -8.89 -3.20
CA ALA A 93 12.09 -7.69 -2.88
C ALA A 93 12.81 -7.11 -4.10
N SER A 94 13.31 -7.98 -5.00
CA SER A 94 14.00 -7.57 -6.23
C SER A 94 13.05 -6.88 -7.20
N GLU A 95 11.85 -7.43 -7.39
CA GLU A 95 10.85 -6.83 -8.28
C GLU A 95 10.29 -5.53 -7.72
N GLN A 96 10.02 -5.49 -6.41
CA GLN A 96 9.66 -4.25 -5.73
C GLN A 96 10.72 -3.18 -5.97
N LYS A 97 11.99 -3.49 -5.67
CA LYS A 97 13.13 -2.57 -5.88
C LYS A 97 13.19 -2.07 -7.33
N ARG A 98 13.04 -2.95 -8.31
CA ARG A 98 13.06 -2.60 -9.75
C ARG A 98 11.97 -1.59 -10.12
N ARG A 99 10.75 -1.79 -9.62
CA ARG A 99 9.62 -0.86 -9.86
C ARG A 99 9.86 0.51 -9.24
N PHE A 100 10.54 0.57 -8.10
CA PHE A 100 10.89 1.83 -7.44
C PHE A 100 12.05 2.56 -8.10
N SER A 101 13.14 1.86 -8.42
CA SER A 101 14.39 2.49 -8.88
C SER A 101 14.34 3.06 -10.30
N GLY A 102 13.25 2.85 -11.04
CA GLY A 102 13.00 3.43 -12.35
C GLY A 102 11.87 4.46 -12.30
N SER A 103 10.73 4.09 -12.87
CA SER A 103 9.60 5.00 -13.11
C SER A 103 9.08 5.71 -11.87
N SER A 104 8.97 5.01 -10.73
CA SER A 104 8.48 5.62 -9.48
C SER A 104 9.41 6.73 -8.97
N TYR A 105 10.73 6.54 -9.06
CA TYR A 105 11.70 7.55 -8.66
C TYR A 105 11.51 8.86 -9.43
N GLU A 106 11.43 8.75 -10.77
CA GLU A 106 11.26 9.90 -11.65
C GLU A 106 9.90 10.59 -11.41
N CYS A 107 8.84 9.82 -11.17
CA CYS A 107 7.52 10.37 -10.86
C CYS A 107 7.57 11.22 -9.58
N ILE A 108 8.16 10.70 -8.50
CA ILE A 108 8.25 11.44 -7.23
C ILE A 108 9.05 12.74 -7.40
N ARG A 109 10.14 12.72 -8.16
CA ARG A 109 10.93 13.93 -8.48
C ARG A 109 10.17 14.97 -9.30
N LYS A 110 9.23 14.56 -10.16
CA LYS A 110 8.40 15.47 -10.97
C LYS A 110 7.20 16.02 -10.21
N ILE A 111 6.65 15.23 -9.28
CA ILE A 111 5.46 15.58 -8.51
C ILE A 111 5.82 16.51 -7.35
N PHE A 112 6.91 16.21 -6.63
CA PHE A 112 7.28 16.91 -5.40
C PHE A 112 8.51 17.82 -5.58
N GLU A 113 8.54 18.94 -4.85
CA GLU A 113 9.73 19.81 -4.76
C GLU A 113 10.96 19.00 -4.26
N PRO A 114 12.19 19.41 -4.63
CA PRO A 114 13.40 18.63 -4.38
C PRO A 114 13.58 18.15 -2.94
N GLU A 115 13.38 19.03 -1.95
CA GLU A 115 13.55 18.68 -0.53
C GLU A 115 12.53 17.65 -0.04
N THR A 116 11.29 17.75 -0.53
CA THR A 116 10.24 16.76 -0.20
C THR A 116 10.52 15.45 -0.93
N ALA A 117 10.88 15.50 -2.22
CA ALA A 117 11.23 14.30 -2.98
C ALA A 117 12.43 13.55 -2.36
N ASP A 118 13.48 14.28 -1.94
CA ASP A 118 14.63 13.71 -1.25
C ASP A 118 14.24 13.01 0.07
N LEU A 119 13.36 13.63 0.87
CA LEU A 119 12.85 13.03 2.10
C LEU A 119 12.07 11.73 1.80
N LEU A 120 11.23 11.73 0.77
CA LEU A 120 10.38 10.58 0.41
C LEU A 120 11.19 9.40 -0.14
N LEU A 121 12.21 9.67 -0.97
CA LEU A 121 12.98 8.64 -1.68
C LEU A 121 14.07 8.01 -0.81
N ARG A 122 14.63 8.75 0.16
CA ARG A 122 15.77 8.32 0.98
C ARG A 122 15.59 6.96 1.68
N PRO A 123 14.43 6.58 2.25
CA PRO A 123 14.25 5.25 2.84
C PRO A 123 14.39 4.12 1.81
N LEU A 124 14.04 4.37 0.55
CA LEU A 124 14.10 3.36 -0.52
C LEU A 124 15.50 3.22 -1.13
N GLU A 125 16.29 4.30 -1.10
CA GLU A 125 17.69 4.35 -1.54
C GLU A 125 18.66 3.71 -0.51
N ASP A 126 18.24 3.57 0.75
CA ASP A 126 19.02 2.89 1.79
C ASP A 126 19.31 1.43 1.38
N GLN A 127 20.58 1.14 1.08
CA GLN A 127 21.04 -0.18 0.65
C GLN A 127 20.93 -1.25 1.74
N ILE A 128 20.87 -0.84 3.01
CA ILE A 128 20.79 -1.72 4.17
C ILE A 128 19.32 -1.94 4.55
N ASN A 129 18.52 -0.87 4.66
CA ASN A 129 17.17 -0.93 5.23
C ASN A 129 16.03 -0.80 4.20
N GLY A 130 16.29 -0.44 2.95
CA GLY A 130 15.22 -0.14 1.99
C GLY A 130 14.27 -1.33 1.75
N GLU A 131 14.78 -2.55 1.77
CA GLU A 131 13.94 -3.77 1.67
C GLU A 131 13.11 -4.00 2.93
N ARG A 132 13.69 -3.71 4.10
CA ARG A 132 12.97 -3.77 5.38
C ARG A 132 11.82 -2.77 5.37
N TYR A 133 12.03 -1.53 4.94
CA TYR A 133 10.96 -0.53 4.92
C TYR A 133 9.82 -0.89 3.96
N ARG A 134 10.13 -1.42 2.76
CA ARG A 134 9.10 -1.94 1.84
C ARG A 134 8.29 -3.08 2.43
N HIS A 135 8.97 -4.01 3.12
CA HIS A 135 8.29 -5.12 3.78
C HIS A 135 7.41 -4.66 4.95
N LEU A 136 7.93 -3.75 5.78
CA LEU A 136 7.21 -3.17 6.91
C LEU A 136 5.91 -2.49 6.45
N ASP A 137 6.00 -1.61 5.44
CA ASP A 137 4.84 -0.94 4.85
C ASP A 137 3.75 -1.94 4.45
N THR A 138 4.11 -3.00 3.71
CA THR A 138 3.14 -4.05 3.35
C THR A 138 2.56 -4.75 4.58
N GLN A 139 3.37 -5.08 5.60
CA GLN A 139 2.88 -5.82 6.76
C GLN A 139 1.92 -4.98 7.64
N PHE A 140 2.18 -3.68 7.75
CA PHE A 140 1.27 -2.73 8.41
C PHE A 140 -0.01 -2.51 7.61
N HIS A 141 0.09 -2.42 6.29
CA HIS A 141 -1.06 -2.38 5.39
C HIS A 141 -1.97 -3.62 5.58
N GLU A 142 -1.42 -4.83 5.60
CA GLU A 142 -2.23 -6.04 5.84
C GLU A 142 -2.95 -6.05 7.20
N ALA A 143 -2.35 -5.46 8.24
CA ALA A 143 -3.03 -5.25 9.51
C ALA A 143 -4.23 -4.30 9.37
N GLY A 144 -4.09 -3.28 8.53
CA GLY A 144 -5.19 -2.41 8.10
C GLY A 144 -6.35 -3.20 7.50
N HIS A 145 -6.10 -4.09 6.54
CA HIS A 145 -7.12 -4.97 5.96
C HIS A 145 -7.75 -5.94 6.97
N ALA A 146 -6.97 -6.44 7.92
CA ALA A 146 -7.44 -7.34 8.97
C ALA A 146 -8.35 -6.68 10.02
N SER A 147 -8.20 -5.38 10.22
CA SER A 147 -9.05 -4.61 11.13
C SER A 147 -10.49 -4.44 10.62
N GLY A 148 -11.40 -4.02 11.51
CA GLY A 148 -12.80 -3.82 11.18
C GLY A 148 -13.54 -5.14 10.98
N LEU A 149 -14.39 -5.21 9.95
CA LEU A 149 -15.05 -6.45 9.56
C LEU A 149 -14.08 -7.47 8.95
N GLY A 150 -12.89 -7.03 8.54
CA GLY A 150 -11.91 -7.83 7.81
C GLY A 150 -12.17 -7.87 6.30
N PHE A 151 -11.09 -7.77 5.53
CA PHE A 151 -11.12 -7.82 4.06
C PHE A 151 -11.79 -9.07 3.48
N ASP A 152 -11.52 -10.26 4.03
CA ASP A 152 -12.06 -11.52 3.51
C ASP A 152 -13.58 -11.58 3.65
N LEU A 153 -14.11 -11.03 4.75
CA LEU A 153 -15.55 -10.93 4.96
C LEU A 153 -16.17 -9.97 3.94
N LYS A 154 -15.55 -8.81 3.72
CA LYS A 154 -16.01 -7.83 2.72
C LYS A 154 -16.03 -8.41 1.31
N LEU A 155 -14.97 -9.14 0.95
CA LEU A 155 -14.86 -9.82 -0.33
C LEU A 155 -15.90 -10.93 -0.49
N LYS A 156 -16.06 -11.81 0.52
CA LYS A 156 -17.05 -12.90 0.52
C LYS A 156 -18.48 -12.39 0.38
N ASN A 157 -18.79 -11.24 0.98
CA ASN A 157 -20.09 -10.60 0.90
C ASN A 157 -20.25 -9.66 -0.31
N LYS A 158 -19.29 -9.62 -1.24
CA LYS A 158 -19.31 -8.78 -2.45
C LYS A 158 -19.55 -7.29 -2.13
N LEU A 159 -18.90 -6.79 -1.07
CA LEU A 159 -19.03 -5.40 -0.64
C LEU A 159 -18.17 -4.42 -1.47
N PHE A 160 -17.31 -4.93 -2.35
CA PHE A 160 -16.52 -4.13 -3.30
C PHE A 160 -17.16 -4.16 -4.68
N GLN A 161 -18.36 -3.58 -4.80
CA GLN A 161 -19.14 -3.62 -6.05
C GLN A 161 -18.57 -2.75 -7.17
N ASN A 162 -17.70 -1.80 -6.83
CA ASN A 162 -17.03 -0.91 -7.77
C ASN A 162 -15.63 -0.56 -7.25
N TYR A 163 -14.84 0.10 -8.11
CA TYR A 163 -13.48 0.49 -7.78
C TYR A 163 -13.41 1.55 -6.67
N THR A 164 -14.45 2.36 -6.46
CA THR A 164 -14.45 3.40 -5.42
C THR A 164 -14.52 2.79 -4.02
N TYR A 165 -15.39 1.80 -3.80
CA TYR A 165 -15.46 1.12 -2.49
C TYR A 165 -14.18 0.33 -2.19
N ALA A 166 -13.62 -0.32 -3.20
CA ALA A 166 -12.31 -0.94 -3.05
C ALA A 166 -11.22 0.11 -2.79
N GLY A 167 -11.23 1.27 -3.45
CA GLY A 167 -10.22 2.30 -3.26
C GLY A 167 -10.29 2.94 -1.86
N VAL A 168 -11.49 3.08 -1.31
CA VAL A 168 -11.67 3.47 0.11
C VAL A 168 -11.12 2.40 1.04
N GLU A 169 -11.27 1.11 0.73
CA GLU A 169 -10.67 0.03 1.52
C GLU A 169 -9.14 0.08 1.50
N GLU A 170 -8.54 0.24 0.32
CA GLU A 170 -7.08 0.35 0.16
C GLU A 170 -6.51 1.56 0.91
N TRP A 171 -7.14 2.73 0.74
CA TRP A 171 -6.75 3.93 1.48
C TRP A 171 -6.91 3.76 2.99
N ARG A 172 -8.03 3.16 3.43
CA ARG A 172 -8.30 2.89 4.86
C ARG A 172 -7.24 1.95 5.43
N SER A 173 -6.88 0.93 4.66
CA SER A 173 -5.88 -0.07 5.02
C SER A 173 -4.51 0.58 5.30
N ASP A 174 -4.00 1.36 4.35
CA ASP A 174 -2.76 2.13 4.52
C ASP A 174 -2.83 3.11 5.68
N SER A 175 -3.94 3.82 5.80
CA SER A 175 -4.14 4.84 6.84
C SER A 175 -4.12 4.23 8.24
N LEU A 176 -4.65 3.02 8.40
CA LEU A 176 -4.47 2.25 9.64
C LEU A 176 -3.06 1.67 9.77
N GLY A 177 -2.42 1.31 8.67
CA GLY A 177 -0.99 0.97 8.65
C GLY A 177 -0.14 2.08 9.26
N PHE A 178 -0.39 3.34 8.93
CA PHE A 178 0.28 4.49 9.55
C PHE A 178 -0.02 4.62 11.04
N GLU A 179 -1.26 4.37 11.44
CA GLU A 179 -1.67 4.40 12.85
C GLU A 179 -0.99 3.31 13.68
N PHE A 180 -0.92 2.09 13.13
CA PHE A 180 -0.20 1.00 13.77
C PHE A 180 1.30 1.25 13.80
N ALA A 181 1.88 1.85 12.76
CA ALA A 181 3.28 2.23 12.72
C ALA A 181 3.62 3.27 13.79
N ASP A 182 2.78 4.31 13.97
CA ASP A 182 2.95 5.33 15.02
C ASP A 182 2.91 4.71 16.43
N CYS A 183 2.10 3.68 16.62
CA CYS A 183 2.03 2.98 17.91
C CYS A 183 3.19 2.00 18.15
N ALA A 184 3.72 1.41 17.08
CA ALA A 184 4.70 0.32 17.18
C ALA A 184 6.16 0.79 17.05
N LEU A 185 6.40 1.95 16.42
CA LEU A 185 7.71 2.42 16.03
C LEU A 185 7.97 3.86 16.52
N PRO A 186 9.24 4.25 16.69
CA PRO A 186 9.58 5.66 16.87
C PRO A 186 9.07 6.52 15.70
N ALA A 187 8.69 7.77 15.98
CA ALA A 187 8.12 8.69 14.98
C ALA A 187 8.98 8.85 13.71
N GLU A 188 10.30 8.83 13.86
CA GLU A 188 11.25 8.83 12.75
C GLU A 188 11.05 7.63 11.82
N GLU A 189 10.95 6.41 12.38
CA GLU A 189 10.78 5.18 11.61
C GLU A 189 9.38 5.05 11.02
N ALA A 190 8.34 5.44 11.78
CA ALA A 190 6.98 5.49 11.26
C ALA A 190 6.85 6.48 10.09
N GLY A 191 7.49 7.66 10.20
CA GLY A 191 7.55 8.62 9.11
C GLY A 191 8.27 8.10 7.85
N LYS A 192 9.31 7.27 8.00
CA LYS A 192 9.93 6.58 6.86
C LYS A 192 8.98 5.60 6.16
N LEU A 193 8.08 4.94 6.90
CA LEU A 193 7.05 4.08 6.29
C LEU A 193 6.04 4.91 5.50
N VAL A 194 5.63 6.06 6.03
CA VAL A 194 4.78 7.01 5.28
C VAL A 194 5.47 7.45 3.98
N ALA A 195 6.77 7.74 4.03
CA ALA A 195 7.56 8.09 2.85
C ALA A 195 7.58 6.97 1.79
N VAL A 196 7.78 5.72 2.22
CA VAL A 196 7.68 4.55 1.32
C VAL A 196 6.30 4.45 0.71
N ASN A 197 5.24 4.58 1.51
CA ASN A 197 3.87 4.50 1.03
C ASN A 197 3.55 5.61 0.01
N PHE A 198 4.01 6.85 0.23
CA PHE A 198 3.83 7.94 -0.72
C PHE A 198 4.55 7.68 -2.04
N CYS A 199 5.73 7.04 -2.00
CA CYS A 199 6.40 6.59 -3.21
C CYS A 199 5.57 5.54 -3.97
N ILE A 200 4.90 4.62 -3.27
CA ILE A 200 3.98 3.67 -3.89
C ILE A 200 2.77 4.41 -4.48
N ARG A 201 2.07 5.18 -3.66
CA ARG A 201 0.79 5.81 -4.01
C ARG A 201 0.93 6.80 -5.16
N PHE A 202 1.88 7.72 -5.05
CA PHE A 202 2.05 8.81 -6.02
C PHE A 202 3.08 8.50 -7.09
N GLY A 203 4.03 7.61 -6.82
CA GLY A 203 5.05 7.23 -7.77
C GLY A 203 4.64 6.08 -8.67
N LEU A 204 3.78 5.15 -8.21
CA LEU A 204 3.40 3.92 -8.91
C LEU A 204 1.90 3.79 -9.12
N ASP A 205 1.12 3.75 -8.04
CA ASP A 205 -0.30 3.41 -8.08
C ASP A 205 -1.12 4.42 -8.88
N ALA A 206 -0.83 5.71 -8.71
CA ALA A 206 -1.51 6.79 -9.43
C ALA A 206 -1.41 6.68 -10.96
N HIS A 207 -0.49 5.87 -11.49
CA HIS A 207 -0.24 5.73 -12.93
C HIS A 207 -0.68 4.39 -13.50
N ARG A 208 -1.43 3.59 -12.74
CA ARG A 208 -1.93 2.30 -13.19
C ARG A 208 -2.96 2.41 -14.31
N LEU A 209 -2.97 1.40 -15.17
CA LEU A 209 -3.92 1.28 -16.27
C LEU A 209 -5.36 1.24 -15.73
N GLY A 210 -6.22 2.10 -16.27
CA GLY A 210 -7.59 2.28 -15.82
C GLY A 210 -7.87 3.69 -15.27
N GLY A 211 -6.85 4.33 -14.68
CA GLY A 211 -6.93 5.70 -14.20
C GLY A 211 -8.04 5.93 -13.17
N LEU A 212 -8.44 7.20 -13.01
CA LEU A 212 -9.42 7.65 -12.01
C LEU A 212 -10.82 7.02 -12.12
N GLU A 213 -11.15 6.42 -13.27
CA GLU A 213 -12.49 5.92 -13.57
C GLU A 213 -12.66 4.42 -13.31
N LYS A 214 -11.56 3.67 -13.13
CA LYS A 214 -11.61 2.20 -13.15
C LYS A 214 -10.61 1.50 -12.23
N ASP A 215 -9.54 2.16 -11.77
CA ASP A 215 -8.52 1.52 -10.94
C ASP A 215 -8.67 1.89 -9.45
N VAL A 216 -8.58 0.86 -8.62
CA VAL A 216 -8.76 0.89 -7.18
C VAL A 216 -7.66 1.71 -6.50
N ASP A 217 -6.42 1.46 -6.88
CA ASP A 217 -5.23 2.05 -6.26
C ASP A 217 -5.06 3.51 -6.70
N VAL A 218 -5.43 3.83 -7.95
CA VAL A 218 -5.51 5.23 -8.41
C VAL A 218 -6.50 6.03 -7.56
N HIS A 219 -7.68 5.45 -7.26
CA HIS A 219 -8.67 6.12 -6.41
C HIS A 219 -8.20 6.27 -4.97
N ALA A 220 -7.52 5.27 -4.41
CA ALA A 220 -6.91 5.36 -3.08
C ALA A 220 -5.86 6.49 -3.01
N SER A 221 -5.01 6.63 -4.04
CA SER A 221 -4.05 7.74 -4.14
C SER A 221 -4.73 9.11 -4.23
N LEU A 222 -5.88 9.21 -4.91
CA LEU A 222 -6.67 10.45 -4.95
C LEU A 222 -7.24 10.82 -3.57
N ILE A 223 -7.78 9.84 -2.83
CA ILE A 223 -8.25 10.05 -1.46
C ILE A 223 -7.09 10.51 -0.57
N SER A 224 -5.90 9.93 -0.76
CA SER A 224 -4.71 10.37 -0.03
C SER A 224 -4.36 11.83 -0.32
N LEU A 225 -4.41 12.26 -1.58
CA LEU A 225 -4.17 13.66 -1.94
C LEU A 225 -5.22 14.59 -1.30
N GLU A 226 -6.50 14.20 -1.31
CA GLU A 226 -7.59 14.97 -0.72
C GLU A 226 -7.30 15.30 0.75
N TYR A 227 -6.99 14.29 1.57
CA TYR A 227 -6.77 14.52 2.99
C TYR A 227 -5.49 15.29 3.30
N LEU A 228 -4.44 15.15 2.47
CA LEU A 228 -3.21 15.93 2.62
C LEU A 228 -3.39 17.41 2.27
N LEU A 229 -4.29 17.73 1.33
CA LEU A 229 -4.66 19.12 1.02
C LEU A 229 -5.64 19.68 2.05
N GLN A 230 -6.63 18.88 2.48
CA GLN A 230 -7.62 19.31 3.48
C GLN A 230 -7.02 19.68 4.83
N ASN A 231 -6.00 18.95 5.28
CA ASN A 231 -5.31 19.24 6.54
C ASN A 231 -4.13 20.20 6.37
N ASP A 232 -3.96 20.77 5.17
CA ASP A 232 -2.90 21.69 4.80
C ASP A 232 -1.49 21.13 5.05
N ALA A 233 -1.31 19.80 5.04
CA ALA A 233 0.00 19.20 5.30
C ALA A 233 0.93 19.29 4.09
N ILE A 234 0.36 19.26 2.88
CA ILE A 234 1.05 19.54 1.62
C ILE A 234 0.39 20.73 0.92
N TYR A 235 1.16 21.42 0.11
CA TYR A 235 0.67 22.56 -0.67
C TYR A 235 1.26 22.58 -2.07
N LEU A 236 0.57 23.25 -3.01
CA LEU A 236 1.05 23.48 -4.36
C LEU A 236 1.98 24.70 -4.39
N THR A 237 3.19 24.52 -4.89
CA THR A 237 4.19 25.59 -5.04
C THR A 237 3.95 26.42 -6.30
N LYS A 238 4.65 27.56 -6.41
CA LYS A 238 4.61 28.41 -7.61
C LYS A 238 5.18 27.72 -8.85
N ASN A 239 6.05 26.71 -8.67
CA ASN A 239 6.59 25.88 -9.75
C ASN A 239 5.59 24.78 -10.16
N GLY A 240 4.42 24.76 -9.53
CA GLY A 240 3.40 23.75 -9.73
C GLY A 240 3.83 22.37 -9.26
N GLN A 241 4.62 22.25 -8.19
CA GLN A 241 4.96 20.98 -7.53
C GLN A 241 4.30 20.90 -6.15
N LEU A 242 4.19 19.70 -5.59
CA LEU A 242 3.75 19.51 -4.21
C LEU A 242 4.94 19.66 -3.25
N ALA A 243 4.71 20.32 -2.11
CA ALA A 243 5.69 20.42 -1.04
C ALA A 243 5.08 20.08 0.30
N LEU A 244 5.83 19.36 1.14
CA LEU A 244 5.48 19.09 2.53
C LEU A 244 5.78 20.32 3.38
N ARG A 245 4.85 20.73 4.26
CA ARG A 245 5.07 21.91 5.12
C ARG A 245 6.18 21.74 6.15
N ASN A 246 6.29 20.54 6.72
CA ASN A 246 7.34 20.20 7.68
C ASN A 246 8.17 19.07 7.09
N VAL A 247 9.29 19.42 6.44
CA VAL A 247 10.17 18.48 5.74
C VAL A 247 11.04 17.69 6.73
N SER A 248 10.41 16.74 7.40
CA SER A 248 11.05 15.76 8.30
C SER A 248 10.18 14.50 8.39
N TYR A 249 10.74 13.35 8.80
CA TYR A 249 9.92 12.14 8.96
C TYR A 249 8.85 12.27 10.05
N PRO A 250 9.11 12.87 11.23
CA PRO A 250 8.04 13.18 12.18
C PRO A 250 7.01 14.17 11.62
N GLY A 251 7.46 15.14 10.80
CA GLY A 251 6.58 16.05 10.07
C GLY A 251 5.68 15.32 9.08
N LEU A 252 6.20 14.32 8.37
CA LEU A 252 5.45 13.48 7.44
C LEU A 252 4.47 12.55 8.16
N LEU A 253 4.84 12.01 9.33
CA LEU A 253 3.91 11.24 10.17
C LEU A 253 2.76 12.11 10.71
N LYS A 254 3.04 13.37 11.03
CA LYS A 254 2.02 14.36 11.37
C LYS A 254 1.16 14.73 10.16
N ALA A 255 1.74 14.79 8.95
CA ALA A 255 1.01 15.08 7.73
C ALA A 255 -0.13 14.07 7.46
N VAL A 256 0.02 12.81 7.87
CA VAL A 256 -1.00 11.77 7.74
C VAL A 256 -1.92 11.63 8.97
N GLU A 257 -1.91 12.57 9.92
CA GLU A 257 -2.79 12.54 11.10
C GLU A 257 -4.28 12.47 10.73
N MET A 258 -4.70 13.22 9.72
CA MET A 258 -6.08 13.19 9.25
C MET A 258 -6.45 11.82 8.64
N HIS A 259 -5.53 11.19 7.91
CA HIS A 259 -5.72 9.85 7.37
C HIS A 259 -5.98 8.84 8.50
N ARG A 260 -5.08 8.81 9.47
CA ARG A 260 -5.15 7.91 10.64
C ARG A 260 -6.45 8.07 11.40
N THR A 261 -6.81 9.32 11.71
CA THR A 261 -8.02 9.64 12.47
C THR A 261 -9.30 9.27 11.70
N LYS A 262 -9.36 9.57 10.40
CA LYS A 262 -10.52 9.25 9.57
C LYS A 262 -10.66 7.74 9.37
N ALA A 263 -9.57 7.02 9.13
CA ALA A 263 -9.58 5.57 8.98
C ALA A 263 -9.97 4.86 10.30
N LEU A 264 -9.45 5.32 11.44
CA LEU A 264 -9.88 4.84 12.76
C LEU A 264 -11.37 5.03 12.99
N SER A 265 -11.88 6.22 12.70
CA SER A 265 -13.31 6.54 12.84
C SER A 265 -14.16 5.65 11.90
N LEU A 266 -13.75 5.52 10.64
CA LEU A 266 -14.41 4.68 9.65
C LEU A 266 -14.48 3.23 10.10
N THR A 267 -13.36 2.66 10.56
CA THR A 267 -13.29 1.27 11.02
C THR A 267 -14.09 1.02 12.30
N ARG A 268 -14.13 1.98 13.23
CA ARG A 268 -15.03 1.90 14.39
C ARG A 268 -16.51 1.91 13.98
N ARG A 269 -16.89 2.74 13.00
CA ARG A 269 -18.27 2.75 12.47
C ARG A 269 -18.60 1.44 11.75
N GLU A 270 -17.63 0.89 11.02
CA GLU A 270 -17.74 -0.40 10.33
C GLU A 270 -18.12 -1.54 11.29
N LEU A 271 -17.48 -1.59 12.46
CA LEU A 271 -17.73 -2.60 13.49
C LEU A 271 -19.10 -2.50 14.15
N ASN A 272 -19.72 -1.33 14.09
CA ASN A 272 -21.02 -1.01 14.69
C ASN A 272 -22.17 -1.01 13.66
N LEU A 273 -21.93 -1.53 12.44
CA LEU A 273 -22.97 -1.68 11.45
C LEU A 273 -23.97 -2.78 11.84
N ASN A 274 -25.27 -2.48 11.73
CA ASN A 274 -26.34 -3.46 11.91
C ASN A 274 -26.38 -4.52 10.79
N SER A 275 -25.85 -4.19 9.61
CA SER A 275 -25.73 -5.08 8.46
C SER A 275 -24.46 -4.75 7.67
N PRO A 276 -23.73 -5.74 7.11
CA PRO A 276 -22.54 -5.50 6.29
C PRO A 276 -22.79 -4.56 5.10
N THR A 277 -24.00 -4.55 4.54
CA THR A 277 -24.39 -3.66 3.43
C THR A 277 -24.42 -2.17 3.80
N GLY A 278 -24.48 -1.83 5.10
CA GLY A 278 -24.33 -0.45 5.57
C GLY A 278 -22.97 0.16 5.22
N LEU A 279 -21.98 -0.67 4.85
CA LEU A 279 -20.67 -0.25 4.39
C LEU A 279 -20.76 0.66 3.14
N PHE A 280 -21.74 0.47 2.26
CA PHE A 280 -21.92 1.33 1.07
C PHE A 280 -22.23 2.79 1.42
N ALA A 281 -22.88 3.03 2.56
CA ALA A 281 -23.11 4.38 3.05
C ALA A 281 -21.88 4.95 3.75
N LEU A 282 -21.07 4.09 4.38
CA LEU A 282 -19.84 4.50 5.07
C LEU A 282 -18.69 4.81 4.11
N TYR A 283 -18.54 4.04 3.03
CA TYR A 283 -17.42 4.11 2.10
C TYR A 283 -17.67 5.16 1.01
N LYS A 284 -18.11 6.34 1.44
CA LYS A 284 -18.27 7.52 0.61
C LYS A 284 -17.30 8.58 1.10
N VAL A 285 -16.25 8.81 0.30
CA VAL A 285 -15.31 9.90 0.51
C VAL A 285 -15.58 10.94 -0.55
N GLU A 286 -15.91 12.15 -0.13
CA GLU A 286 -16.10 13.28 -1.03
C GLU A 286 -14.72 13.83 -1.41
N ILE A 287 -14.46 13.92 -2.72
CA ILE A 287 -13.23 14.50 -3.27
C ILE A 287 -13.58 15.86 -3.85
N HIS A 288 -12.84 16.89 -3.45
CA HIS A 288 -13.07 18.22 -3.97
C HIS A 288 -12.66 18.29 -5.46
N PRO A 289 -13.45 18.92 -6.35
CA PRO A 289 -13.11 19.00 -7.78
C PRO A 289 -11.71 19.59 -8.05
N ALA A 290 -11.26 20.55 -7.23
CA ALA A 290 -9.91 21.08 -7.33
C ALA A 290 -8.82 20.04 -7.04
N THR A 291 -9.02 19.16 -6.05
CA THR A 291 -8.10 18.05 -5.77
C THR A 291 -8.02 17.10 -6.96
N GLN A 292 -9.16 16.77 -7.58
CA GLN A 292 -9.18 15.90 -8.75
C GLN A 292 -8.42 16.51 -9.93
N LEU A 293 -8.59 17.83 -10.16
CA LEU A 293 -7.82 18.56 -11.19
C LEU A 293 -6.32 18.57 -10.90
N ILE A 294 -5.92 18.81 -9.64
CA ILE A 294 -4.52 18.74 -9.22
C ILE A 294 -4.00 17.33 -9.45
N PHE A 295 -4.71 16.29 -9.00
CA PHE A 295 -4.30 14.90 -9.18
C PHE A 295 -4.10 14.56 -10.66
N GLN A 296 -5.07 14.88 -11.51
CA GLN A 296 -4.99 14.59 -12.94
C GLN A 296 -3.82 15.33 -13.61
N GLY A 297 -3.71 16.65 -13.42
CA GLY A 297 -2.68 17.45 -14.10
C GLY A 297 -1.27 17.26 -13.55
N LEU A 298 -1.13 17.28 -12.22
CA LEU A 298 0.16 17.28 -11.54
C LEU A 298 0.73 15.89 -11.33
N ILE A 299 -0.12 14.92 -10.97
CA ILE A 299 0.34 13.57 -10.65
C ILE A 299 0.29 12.72 -11.92
N VAL A 300 -0.89 12.57 -12.53
CA VAL A 300 -1.06 11.63 -13.64
C VAL A 300 -0.40 12.15 -14.94
N GLU A 301 -0.77 13.34 -15.41
CA GLU A 301 -0.37 13.84 -16.73
C GLU A 301 1.09 14.25 -16.81
N ARG A 302 1.62 14.89 -15.76
CA ARG A 302 3.03 15.26 -15.69
C ARG A 302 3.99 14.07 -15.80
N CYS A 303 3.55 12.90 -15.35
CA CYS A 303 4.33 11.66 -15.38
C CYS A 303 4.00 10.75 -16.57
N ARG A 304 3.17 11.23 -17.51
CA ARG A 304 2.80 10.46 -18.71
C ARG A 304 4.06 10.10 -19.51
N GLY A 305 4.16 8.84 -19.92
CA GLY A 305 5.31 8.31 -20.69
C GLY A 305 6.46 7.77 -19.84
N ILE A 306 6.48 7.98 -18.53
CA ILE A 306 7.50 7.37 -17.64
C ILE A 306 7.20 5.88 -17.43
N TRP A 307 5.92 5.52 -17.42
CA TRP A 307 5.45 4.16 -17.19
C TRP A 307 5.30 3.32 -18.48
N SER A 308 5.49 3.91 -19.67
CA SER A 308 5.35 3.15 -20.94
C SER A 308 6.40 2.05 -21.10
N GLU A 309 7.53 2.13 -20.40
CA GLU A 309 8.56 1.09 -20.39
C GLU A 309 8.22 -0.09 -19.44
N LEU A 310 7.22 0.11 -18.56
CA LEU A 310 6.75 -0.89 -17.61
C LEU A 310 5.33 -1.42 -17.92
N GLN A 311 4.72 -1.05 -19.06
CA GLN A 311 3.39 -1.49 -19.52
C GLN A 311 3.42 -2.60 -20.57
#